data_AF-A0A2K2FQ99-F1
#
_entry.id   AF-A0A2K2FQ99-F1
#
_cell.length_a   1.000
_cell.length_b   1.000
_cell.length_c   1.000
_cell.angle_alpha   90.00
_cell.angle_beta   90.00
_cell.angle_gamma   90.00
#
_symmetry.space_group_name_H-M   'P 1'
#
loop_
_entity.id
_entity.type
_entity.pdbx_description
1 polymer ?
#
loop_
_entity_poly.entity_id
_entity_poly.type
_entity_poly.pdbx_seq_one_letter_code
_entity_poly.pdbx_strand_id
1 'polypeptide(L)'
;MVNLFKLSTDELKALVEYKEVLENEDKRFPKNTWYYEKYQLSGIKTKCRIYTRYCLENLAHIEVTDLPKYNLKEIKNILIEHKLFGMVQQVFNHDILALLKNAYPEEFKNRTLREWMWSKHGIWNDDNAVIEAVQYMVRNEGIRRVEDIPTLDWKKRLLKYGIYNVLSRFNWSIFALFDFVYPGRFHPTDFKYKVKWAASESLDNAFYHMHTTFKKKRYTLDDILLLNSSDFRKLGLAGMLAALFDSSVLKAKEYYLYKTIDDPEHKSELIKDIKNLADKKRDQKIAERLKQVAKGKYIYNLRTHITLYNFIKRHAKSKNMSISDFVASYGFIYKTAKKDAGEIDKDEVYRLRKQGLTYVQIAQKLCSNPTTITKLCNKYFGGDPLIPRPLEDYITVQELMNKYHVDHKTVMKLVYENGFENHTTIRFRYLKKSEIEPALKQYISSSKHHQFMVNRYAN
;
A
#
# COMPACT_ATOMS: atom_id res chain seq x y z
N MET A 1 -25.93 56.17 33.07
CA MET A 1 -26.54 57.52 33.13
C MET A 1 -25.50 58.64 32.92
N VAL A 2 -25.74 59.56 31.97
CA VAL A 2 -24.83 60.68 31.68
C VAL A 2 -24.76 61.64 32.86
N ASN A 3 -23.57 61.77 33.45
CA ASN A 3 -23.34 62.66 34.59
C ASN A 3 -23.04 64.08 34.10
N LEU A 4 -24.01 64.98 34.26
CA LEU A 4 -23.94 66.39 33.85
C LEU A 4 -22.73 67.13 34.43
N PHE A 5 -22.27 66.75 35.62
CA PHE A 5 -21.15 67.40 36.31
C PHE A 5 -19.77 66.98 35.78
N LYS A 6 -19.71 66.03 34.85
CA LYS A 6 -18.46 65.56 34.21
C LYS A 6 -18.34 65.99 32.75
N LEU A 7 -19.30 66.78 32.24
CA LEU A 7 -19.31 67.23 30.86
C LEU A 7 -18.49 68.53 30.70
N SER A 8 -17.77 68.63 29.59
CA SER A 8 -17.14 69.89 29.19
C SER A 8 -18.18 70.95 28.81
N THR A 9 -17.76 72.22 28.79
CA THR A 9 -18.62 73.35 28.41
C THR A 9 -19.31 73.15 27.05
N ASP A 10 -18.60 72.56 26.08
CA ASP A 10 -19.14 72.32 24.75
C ASP A 10 -20.11 71.13 24.71
N GLU A 11 -19.86 70.10 25.51
CA GLU A 11 -20.79 68.98 25.70
C GLU A 11 -22.09 69.42 26.39
N LEU A 12 -22.00 70.34 27.36
CA LEU A 12 -23.17 70.94 28.02
C LEU A 12 -24.00 71.79 27.05
N LYS A 13 -23.36 72.66 26.26
CA LYS A 13 -24.05 73.45 25.23
C LYS A 13 -24.76 72.56 24.21
N ALA A 14 -24.11 71.51 23.76
CA ALA A 14 -24.72 70.53 22.87
C ALA A 14 -25.95 69.91 23.52
N LEU A 15 -25.84 69.46 24.77
CA LEU A 15 -26.97 68.83 25.47
C LEU A 15 -28.16 69.77 25.64
N VAL A 16 -27.92 71.06 25.90
CA VAL A 16 -28.99 72.09 25.94
C VAL A 16 -29.67 72.20 24.57
N GLU A 17 -28.89 72.29 23.48
CA GLU A 17 -29.42 72.29 22.10
C GLU A 17 -30.32 71.07 21.85
N TYR A 18 -29.90 69.89 22.29
CA TYR A 18 -30.69 68.67 22.12
C TYR A 18 -31.97 68.66 22.96
N LYS A 19 -31.91 69.08 24.23
CA LYS A 19 -33.09 69.18 25.10
C LYS A 19 -34.15 70.12 24.53
N GLU A 20 -33.74 71.27 24.03
CA GLU A 20 -34.67 72.22 23.41
C GLU A 20 -35.39 71.63 22.18
N VAL A 21 -34.70 70.78 21.40
CA VAL A 21 -35.27 70.06 20.25
C VAL A 21 -36.24 68.96 20.70
N LEU A 22 -36.00 68.33 21.85
CA LEU A 22 -36.89 67.32 22.42
C LEU A 22 -38.17 67.93 23.00
N GLU A 23 -38.05 69.05 23.74
CA GLU A 23 -39.17 69.70 24.44
C GLU A 23 -40.18 70.37 23.50
N ASN A 24 -39.76 70.77 22.30
CA ASN A 24 -40.63 71.43 21.32
C ASN A 24 -40.91 70.49 20.14
N GLU A 25 -42.16 70.03 19.97
CA GLU A 25 -42.54 69.09 18.91
C GLU A 25 -42.14 69.59 17.50
N ASP A 26 -42.41 70.86 17.20
CA ASP A 26 -42.12 71.48 15.90
C ASP A 26 -40.66 71.89 15.69
N LYS A 27 -39.85 71.91 16.76
CA LYS A 27 -38.45 72.33 16.67
C LYS A 27 -37.60 71.20 16.09
N ARG A 28 -36.84 71.56 15.06
CA ARG A 28 -35.84 70.68 14.42
C ARG A 28 -34.45 71.17 14.78
N PHE A 29 -33.46 70.29 14.61
CA PHE A 29 -32.06 70.70 14.69
C PHE A 29 -31.78 71.86 13.72
N PRO A 30 -31.02 72.88 14.14
CA PRO A 30 -30.60 73.97 13.26
C PRO A 30 -29.99 73.50 11.94
N LYS A 31 -30.09 74.34 10.91
CA LYS A 31 -29.42 74.09 9.63
C LYS A 31 -27.91 73.98 9.88
N ASN A 32 -27.28 72.94 9.32
CA ASN A 32 -25.86 72.64 9.47
C ASN A 32 -25.40 72.16 10.86
N THR A 33 -26.29 71.76 11.80
CA THR A 33 -25.88 71.16 13.09
C THR A 33 -24.86 70.03 12.92
N TRP A 34 -25.00 69.21 11.87
CA TRP A 34 -24.14 68.06 11.60
C TRP A 34 -22.93 68.35 10.71
N TYR A 35 -22.74 69.57 10.23
CA TYR A 35 -21.74 69.87 9.19
C TYR A 35 -20.32 69.52 9.62
N TYR A 36 -19.87 70.07 10.77
CA TYR A 36 -18.52 69.82 11.28
C TYR A 36 -18.30 68.34 11.61
N GLU A 37 -19.28 67.73 12.29
CA GLU A 37 -19.23 66.32 12.68
C GLU A 37 -19.20 65.39 11.45
N LYS A 38 -19.89 65.74 10.36
CA LYS A 38 -19.87 64.99 9.10
C LYS A 38 -18.48 64.99 8.46
N TYR A 39 -17.80 66.13 8.43
CA TYR A 39 -16.50 66.27 7.77
C TYR A 39 -15.30 65.94 8.67
N GLN A 40 -15.52 65.68 9.95
CA GLN A 40 -14.48 65.18 10.85
C GLN A 40 -14.13 63.72 10.51
N LEU A 41 -12.97 63.49 9.90
CA LEU A 41 -12.55 62.15 9.46
C LEU A 41 -11.92 61.30 10.57
N SER A 42 -11.41 61.92 11.65
CA SER A 42 -10.74 61.24 12.75
C SER A 42 -11.14 61.79 14.13
N GLY A 43 -10.96 60.96 15.16
CA GLY A 43 -11.32 61.31 16.54
C GLY A 43 -12.81 61.13 16.87
N ILE A 44 -13.16 61.45 18.11
CA ILE A 44 -14.53 61.33 18.62
C ILE A 44 -15.36 62.52 18.13
N LYS A 45 -16.54 62.21 17.61
CA LYS A 45 -17.58 63.15 17.25
C LYS A 45 -18.35 63.56 18.51
N THR A 46 -17.89 64.60 19.18
CA THR A 46 -18.28 64.97 20.56
C THR A 46 -19.79 65.20 20.72
N LYS A 47 -20.41 65.99 19.84
CA LYS A 47 -21.87 66.25 19.92
C LYS A 47 -22.65 64.96 19.72
N CYS A 48 -22.25 64.19 18.70
CA CYS A 48 -22.90 62.93 18.36
C CYS A 48 -22.80 61.91 19.49
N ARG A 49 -21.65 61.86 20.18
CA ARG A 49 -21.42 61.03 21.36
C ARG A 49 -22.38 61.40 22.48
N ILE A 50 -22.46 62.68 22.84
CA ILE A 50 -23.34 63.14 23.93
C ILE A 50 -24.81 62.89 23.62
N TYR A 51 -25.27 63.18 22.40
CA TYR A 51 -26.66 62.97 22.02
C TYR A 51 -27.05 61.49 22.08
N THR A 52 -26.19 60.64 21.55
CA THR A 52 -26.40 59.19 21.58
C THR A 52 -26.46 58.67 23.01
N ARG A 53 -25.50 59.05 23.85
CA ARG A 53 -25.45 58.60 25.25
C ARG A 53 -26.63 59.10 26.06
N TYR A 54 -26.99 60.37 25.91
CA TYR A 54 -28.14 60.93 26.59
C TYR A 54 -29.45 60.27 26.15
N CYS A 55 -29.63 60.04 24.84
CA CYS A 55 -30.80 59.34 24.32
C CYS A 55 -30.92 57.93 24.89
N LEU A 56 -29.84 57.14 24.88
CA LEU A 56 -29.89 55.75 25.31
C LEU A 56 -29.94 55.63 26.84
N GLU A 57 -29.04 56.31 27.56
CA GLU A 57 -28.90 56.15 29.01
C GLU A 57 -29.98 56.92 29.79
N ASN A 58 -30.37 58.13 29.35
CA ASN A 58 -31.24 59.01 30.12
C ASN A 58 -32.69 59.03 29.64
N LEU A 59 -32.95 58.91 28.33
CA LEU A 59 -34.32 58.94 27.79
C LEU A 59 -34.90 57.52 27.66
N ALA A 60 -34.13 56.60 27.10
CA ALA A 60 -34.56 55.20 26.92
C ALA A 60 -34.26 54.30 28.13
N HIS A 61 -33.53 54.80 29.12
CA HIS A 61 -33.11 54.05 30.32
C HIS A 61 -32.36 52.73 30.01
N ILE A 62 -31.58 52.73 28.94
CA ILE A 62 -30.74 51.61 28.51
C ILE A 62 -29.33 51.87 29.00
N GLU A 63 -28.93 51.17 30.07
CA GLU A 63 -27.54 51.19 30.52
C GLU A 63 -26.64 50.46 29.54
N VAL A 64 -25.35 50.80 29.55
CA VAL A 64 -24.37 50.27 28.59
C VAL A 64 -24.29 48.74 28.64
N THR A 65 -24.48 48.13 29.82
CA THR A 65 -24.50 46.67 29.99
C THR A 65 -25.73 46.01 29.41
N ASP A 66 -26.83 46.74 29.25
CA ASP A 66 -28.08 46.22 28.71
C ASP A 66 -28.18 46.38 27.19
N LEU A 67 -27.31 47.20 26.60
CA LEU A 67 -27.25 47.39 25.16
C LEU A 67 -27.30 46.07 24.37
N PRO A 68 -26.49 45.03 24.66
CA PRO A 68 -26.50 43.78 23.89
C PRO A 68 -27.84 43.04 23.81
N LYS A 69 -28.79 43.33 24.71
CA LYS A 69 -30.16 42.76 24.68
C LYS A 69 -30.98 43.25 23.50
N TYR A 70 -30.59 44.37 22.89
CA TYR A 70 -31.25 44.98 21.74
C TYR A 70 -30.50 44.65 20.45
N ASN A 71 -31.19 44.65 19.32
CA ASN A 71 -30.56 44.60 18.01
C ASN A 71 -30.36 46.02 17.42
N LEU A 72 -29.47 46.18 16.45
CA LEU A 72 -29.17 47.51 15.87
C LEU A 72 -30.38 48.20 15.23
N LYS A 73 -31.40 47.45 14.80
CA LYS A 73 -32.63 48.04 14.23
C LYS A 73 -33.51 48.63 15.34
N GLU A 74 -33.61 47.97 16.48
CA GLU A 74 -34.30 48.50 17.67
C GLU A 74 -33.60 49.77 18.18
N ILE A 75 -32.27 49.74 18.29
CA ILE A 75 -31.49 50.93 18.66
C ILE A 75 -31.71 52.07 17.64
N LYS A 76 -31.74 51.77 16.34
CA LYS A 76 -32.06 52.76 15.31
C LYS A 76 -33.45 53.37 15.51
N ASN A 77 -34.46 52.56 15.82
CA ASN A 77 -35.82 53.04 16.04
C ASN A 77 -35.89 53.96 17.25
N ILE A 78 -35.25 53.60 18.37
CA ILE A 78 -35.15 54.44 19.57
C ILE A 78 -34.51 55.80 19.23
N LEU A 79 -33.42 55.81 18.45
CA LEU A 79 -32.77 57.06 18.02
C LEU A 79 -33.69 57.91 17.13
N ILE A 80 -34.51 57.28 16.27
CA ILE A 80 -35.48 57.99 15.42
C ILE A 80 -36.59 58.61 16.25
N GLU A 81 -37.15 57.86 17.20
CA GLU A 81 -38.20 58.32 18.13
C GLU A 81 -37.74 59.57 18.90
N HIS A 82 -36.45 59.62 19.26
CA HIS A 82 -35.85 60.75 19.97
C HIS A 82 -35.20 61.79 19.03
N LYS A 83 -35.72 61.93 17.80
CA LYS A 83 -35.36 62.95 16.79
C LYS A 83 -33.92 62.92 16.27
N LEU A 84 -33.14 61.86 16.51
CA LEU A 84 -31.73 61.75 16.07
C LEU A 84 -31.55 61.14 14.67
N PHE A 85 -32.61 60.97 13.89
CA PHE A 85 -32.51 60.39 12.53
C PHE A 85 -31.55 61.18 11.61
N GLY A 86 -31.57 62.51 11.70
CA GLY A 86 -30.68 63.37 10.91
C GLY A 86 -29.20 63.10 11.17
N MET A 87 -28.83 62.83 12.43
CA MET A 87 -27.47 62.44 12.82
C MET A 87 -27.09 61.08 12.23
N VAL A 88 -27.99 60.09 12.40
CA VAL A 88 -27.80 58.73 11.90
C VAL A 88 -27.55 58.72 10.40
N GLN A 89 -28.32 59.51 9.65
CA GLN A 89 -28.20 59.61 8.19
C GLN A 89 -26.97 60.42 7.76
N GLN A 90 -26.82 61.65 8.26
CA GLN A 90 -25.84 62.59 7.70
C GLN A 90 -24.41 62.37 8.18
N VAL A 91 -24.23 61.91 9.42
CA VAL A 91 -22.91 61.76 10.04
C VAL A 91 -22.39 60.33 9.92
N PHE A 92 -23.26 59.35 10.12
CA PHE A 92 -22.87 57.92 10.16
C PHE A 92 -23.36 57.10 8.97
N ASN A 93 -24.01 57.71 7.97
CA ASN A 93 -24.50 57.02 6.76
C ASN A 93 -25.34 55.75 7.08
N HIS A 94 -26.22 55.85 8.07
CA HIS A 94 -27.04 54.76 8.61
C HIS A 94 -26.27 53.63 9.33
N ASP A 95 -24.97 53.77 9.60
CA ASP A 95 -24.19 52.82 10.39
C ASP A 95 -24.35 53.06 11.90
N ILE A 96 -25.25 52.28 12.50
CA ILE A 96 -25.54 52.32 13.95
C ILE A 96 -24.35 51.84 14.77
N LEU A 97 -23.55 50.92 14.26
CA LEU A 97 -22.41 50.40 15.00
C LEU A 97 -21.28 51.42 15.06
N ALA A 98 -21.02 52.15 13.97
CA ALA A 98 -20.10 53.28 13.98
C ALA A 98 -20.54 54.38 14.97
N LEU A 99 -21.84 54.66 15.03
CA LEU A 99 -22.43 55.59 16.00
C LEU A 99 -22.21 55.10 17.45
N LEU A 100 -22.44 53.82 17.73
CA LEU A 100 -22.23 53.25 19.07
C LEU A 100 -20.75 53.24 19.47
N LYS A 101 -19.83 52.94 18.54
CA LYS A 101 -18.38 53.05 18.77
C LYS A 101 -17.96 54.47 19.13
N ASN A 102 -18.56 55.45 18.46
CA ASN A 102 -18.31 56.86 18.77
C ASN A 102 -18.84 57.24 20.17
N ALA A 103 -19.98 56.67 20.56
CA ALA A 103 -20.60 56.94 21.86
C ALA A 103 -19.83 56.29 23.03
N TYR A 104 -19.43 55.03 22.86
CA TYR A 104 -18.87 54.16 23.91
C TYR A 104 -17.47 53.63 23.57
N PRO A 105 -16.49 54.50 23.23
CA PRO A 105 -15.20 54.05 22.71
C PRO A 105 -14.44 53.17 23.71
N GLU A 106 -14.53 53.47 25.00
CA GLU A 106 -13.84 52.72 26.04
C GLU A 106 -14.50 51.37 26.31
N GLU A 107 -15.82 51.23 26.13
CA GLU A 107 -16.54 49.98 26.35
C GLU A 107 -16.37 49.01 25.17
N PHE A 108 -16.11 49.53 23.96
CA PHE A 108 -15.60 48.73 22.85
C PHE A 108 -14.11 48.36 23.06
N LYS A 109 -13.26 49.26 23.59
CA LYS A 109 -11.85 48.96 23.91
C LYS A 109 -11.66 47.96 25.05
N ASN A 110 -12.40 48.14 26.14
CA ASN A 110 -12.46 47.24 27.31
C ASN A 110 -13.29 46.00 27.03
N ARG A 111 -13.93 45.98 25.85
CA ARG A 111 -14.59 44.82 25.29
C ARG A 111 -15.75 44.30 26.15
N THR A 112 -16.52 45.25 26.70
CA THR A 112 -17.80 45.02 27.39
C THR A 112 -18.92 44.76 26.38
N LEU A 113 -18.81 45.29 25.15
CA LEU A 113 -19.82 45.20 24.08
C LEU A 113 -19.42 44.29 22.90
N ARG A 114 -18.64 43.22 23.14
CA ARG A 114 -18.09 42.34 22.08
C ARG A 114 -19.16 41.69 21.21
N GLU A 115 -20.32 41.36 21.78
CA GLU A 115 -21.40 40.63 21.09
C GLU A 115 -21.92 41.36 19.85
N TRP A 116 -21.91 42.69 19.87
CA TRP A 116 -22.30 43.50 18.72
C TRP A 116 -21.20 43.65 17.67
N MET A 117 -19.93 43.55 18.06
CA MET A 117 -18.80 43.50 17.12
C MET A 117 -18.86 42.28 16.21
N TRP A 118 -19.46 41.18 16.70
CA TRP A 118 -19.57 39.89 16.00
C TRP A 118 -20.97 39.58 15.47
N SER A 119 -21.89 40.55 15.52
CA SER A 119 -23.28 40.35 15.12
C SER A 119 -23.47 40.27 13.60
N LYS A 120 -24.72 40.08 13.13
CA LYS A 120 -25.08 40.12 11.71
C LYS A 120 -24.64 41.41 10.98
N HIS A 121 -24.44 42.50 11.72
CA HIS A 121 -23.95 43.81 11.27
C HIS A 121 -22.57 44.15 11.88
N GLY A 122 -21.85 43.12 12.35
CA GLY A 122 -20.54 43.23 12.96
C GLY A 122 -19.46 43.74 11.99
N ILE A 123 -18.27 43.99 12.53
CA ILE A 123 -17.18 44.66 11.81
C ILE A 123 -16.34 43.61 11.09
N TRP A 124 -16.88 43.03 10.02
CA TRP A 124 -16.17 41.97 9.28
C TRP A 124 -15.02 42.48 8.40
N ASN A 125 -14.96 43.80 8.19
CA ASN A 125 -13.85 44.46 7.49
C ASN A 125 -12.59 44.62 8.35
N ASP A 126 -12.69 44.43 9.68
CA ASP A 126 -11.55 44.49 10.59
C ASP A 126 -10.99 43.08 10.82
N ASP A 127 -9.76 42.86 10.36
CA ASP A 127 -9.05 41.58 10.44
C ASP A 127 -8.92 41.07 11.89
N ASN A 128 -8.63 41.97 12.82
CA ASN A 128 -8.46 41.61 14.23
C ASN A 128 -9.79 41.17 14.85
N ALA A 129 -10.89 41.82 14.46
CA ALA A 129 -12.22 41.46 14.92
C ALA A 129 -12.65 40.09 14.40
N VAL A 130 -12.34 39.76 13.14
CA VAL A 130 -12.59 38.44 12.54
C VAL A 130 -11.79 37.36 13.28
N ILE A 131 -10.50 37.58 13.48
CA ILE A 131 -9.62 36.63 14.17
C ILE A 131 -10.11 36.38 15.60
N GLU A 132 -10.42 37.44 16.36
CA GLU A 132 -10.90 37.32 17.73
C GLU A 132 -12.23 36.56 17.79
N ALA A 133 -13.18 36.87 16.91
CA ALA A 133 -14.50 36.22 16.87
C ALA A 133 -14.38 34.71 16.66
N VAL A 134 -13.57 34.30 15.67
CA VAL A 134 -13.38 32.89 15.33
C VAL A 134 -12.61 32.17 16.42
N GLN A 135 -11.55 32.77 16.98
CA GLN A 135 -10.80 32.16 18.09
C GLN A 135 -11.65 32.00 19.34
N TYR A 136 -12.48 32.98 19.66
CA TYR A 136 -13.44 32.91 20.78
C TYR A 136 -14.45 31.78 20.57
N MET A 137 -15.04 31.69 19.38
CA MET A 137 -15.94 30.59 19.02
C MET A 137 -15.25 29.22 19.16
N VAL A 138 -14.04 29.05 18.63
CA VAL A 138 -13.28 27.79 18.69
C VAL A 138 -13.01 27.37 20.14
N ARG A 139 -12.61 28.32 20.99
CA ARG A 139 -12.36 28.06 22.43
C ARG A 139 -13.64 27.63 23.16
N ASN A 140 -14.76 28.27 22.88
CA ASN A 140 -16.05 27.95 23.52
C ASN A 140 -16.66 26.63 23.04
N GLU A 141 -16.32 26.17 21.84
CA GLU A 141 -16.65 24.82 21.38
C GLU A 141 -15.76 23.73 22.01
N GLY A 142 -14.81 24.10 22.89
CA GLY A 142 -13.98 23.17 23.64
C GLY A 142 -12.83 22.54 22.84
N ILE A 143 -12.50 23.11 21.67
CA ILE A 143 -11.44 22.61 20.81
C ILE A 143 -10.09 23.00 21.40
N ARG A 144 -9.32 21.99 21.83
CA ARG A 144 -7.99 22.18 22.41
C ARG A 144 -6.86 22.15 21.38
N ARG A 145 -7.07 21.46 20.26
CA ARG A 145 -6.09 21.25 19.20
C ARG A 145 -6.61 21.85 17.91
N VAL A 146 -5.79 22.65 17.23
CA VAL A 146 -6.16 23.33 15.99
C VAL A 146 -6.53 22.31 14.92
N GLU A 147 -5.89 21.14 14.94
CA GLU A 147 -6.11 20.04 14.00
C GLU A 147 -7.52 19.42 14.09
N ASP A 148 -8.21 19.59 15.22
CA ASP A 148 -9.57 19.06 15.41
C ASP A 148 -10.65 20.00 14.85
N ILE A 149 -10.28 21.23 14.46
CA ILE A 149 -11.22 22.22 13.90
C ILE A 149 -12.06 21.64 12.77
N PRO A 150 -11.52 21.01 11.71
CA PRO A 150 -12.31 20.61 10.55
C PRO A 150 -13.35 19.50 10.82
N THR A 151 -13.31 18.86 11.99
CA THR A 151 -14.20 17.73 12.34
C THR A 151 -15.66 18.15 12.57
N LEU A 152 -15.89 19.41 12.93
CA LEU A 152 -17.19 19.97 13.30
C LEU A 152 -17.99 20.53 12.12
N ASP A 153 -19.31 20.67 12.33
CA ASP A 153 -20.21 21.37 11.41
C ASP A 153 -20.17 22.88 11.67
N TRP A 154 -19.21 23.55 11.03
CA TRP A 154 -18.99 24.98 11.20
C TRP A 154 -20.13 25.85 10.72
N LYS A 155 -20.95 25.41 9.76
CA LYS A 155 -22.14 26.17 9.36
C LYS A 155 -23.08 26.34 10.56
N LYS A 156 -23.36 25.26 11.29
CA LYS A 156 -24.20 25.30 12.49
C LYS A 156 -23.57 26.11 13.61
N ARG A 157 -22.25 26.02 13.81
CA ARG A 157 -21.56 26.79 14.86
C ARG A 157 -21.53 28.28 14.57
N LEU A 158 -21.17 28.68 13.35
CA LEU A 158 -21.19 30.08 12.94
C LEU A 158 -22.58 30.73 13.11
N LEU A 159 -23.66 29.97 12.86
CA LEU A 159 -25.02 30.42 13.13
C LEU A 159 -25.31 30.53 14.64
N LYS A 160 -24.90 29.55 15.45
CA LYS A 160 -25.05 29.55 16.92
C LYS A 160 -24.43 30.79 17.58
N TYR A 161 -23.26 31.23 17.12
CA TYR A 161 -22.57 32.41 17.66
C TYR A 161 -22.93 33.71 16.93
N GLY A 162 -23.87 33.70 15.98
CA GLY A 162 -24.29 34.92 15.26
C GLY A 162 -23.27 35.48 14.26
N ILE A 163 -22.16 34.77 14.03
CA ILE A 163 -21.03 35.24 13.22
C ILE A 163 -21.07 34.75 11.75
N TYR A 164 -22.14 34.07 11.34
CA TYR A 164 -22.26 33.46 10.00
C TYR A 164 -22.00 34.43 8.82
N ASN A 165 -22.38 35.69 8.97
CA ASN A 165 -22.21 36.71 7.92
C ASN A 165 -20.73 37.06 7.65
N VAL A 166 -19.80 36.70 8.55
CA VAL A 166 -18.36 36.86 8.30
C VAL A 166 -17.93 36.17 7.00
N LEU A 167 -18.61 35.08 6.63
CA LEU A 167 -18.31 34.31 5.43
C LEU A 167 -18.54 35.09 4.13
N SER A 168 -19.33 36.17 4.13
CA SER A 168 -19.51 37.03 2.95
C SER A 168 -18.19 37.62 2.46
N ARG A 169 -17.27 37.95 3.37
CA ARG A 169 -15.90 38.39 3.06
C ARG A 169 -15.05 37.29 2.42
N PHE A 170 -15.39 36.03 2.66
CA PHE A 170 -14.64 34.86 2.25
C PHE A 170 -15.35 34.06 1.15
N ASN A 171 -16.17 34.71 0.32
CA ASN A 171 -16.94 34.07 -0.76
C ASN A 171 -17.75 32.86 -0.27
N TRP A 172 -18.30 32.95 0.94
CA TRP A 172 -19.05 31.88 1.60
C TRP A 172 -18.24 30.60 1.88
N SER A 173 -16.90 30.68 1.88
CA SER A 173 -15.98 29.56 2.13
C SER A 173 -15.58 29.49 3.61
N ILE A 174 -16.01 28.41 4.27
CA ILE A 174 -15.58 28.09 5.64
C ILE A 174 -14.07 27.83 5.69
N PHE A 175 -13.52 27.14 4.68
CA PHE A 175 -12.08 26.92 4.59
C PHE A 175 -11.32 28.24 4.55
N ALA A 176 -11.71 29.18 3.67
CA ALA A 176 -11.01 30.45 3.54
C ALA A 176 -11.08 31.29 4.82
N LEU A 177 -12.19 31.24 5.57
CA LEU A 177 -12.26 31.84 6.90
C LEU A 177 -11.24 31.24 7.87
N PHE A 178 -11.15 29.91 7.94
CA PHE A 178 -10.23 29.24 8.87
C PHE A 178 -8.77 29.31 8.44
N ASP A 179 -8.49 29.32 7.14
CA ASP A 179 -7.14 29.55 6.61
C ASP A 179 -6.70 31.00 6.86
N PHE A 180 -7.61 31.97 6.78
CA PHE A 180 -7.31 33.34 7.19
C PHE A 180 -6.93 33.45 8.68
N VAL A 181 -7.66 32.77 9.56
CA VAL A 181 -7.42 32.82 11.02
C VAL A 181 -6.24 31.93 11.45
N TYR A 182 -5.99 30.84 10.73
CA TYR A 182 -4.91 29.88 10.99
C TYR A 182 -4.17 29.55 9.68
N PRO A 183 -3.33 30.48 9.17
CA PRO A 183 -2.70 30.36 7.85
C PRO A 183 -1.92 29.06 7.66
N GLY A 184 -2.22 28.34 6.57
CA GLY A 184 -1.51 27.14 6.16
C GLY A 184 -1.67 25.93 7.09
N ARG A 185 -2.61 25.98 8.04
CA ARG A 185 -2.86 24.87 8.97
C ARG A 185 -3.82 23.83 8.43
N PHE A 186 -4.61 24.19 7.42
CA PHE A 186 -5.67 23.34 6.90
C PHE A 186 -5.58 23.22 5.39
N HIS A 187 -6.22 22.18 4.89
CA HIS A 187 -6.47 21.98 3.49
C HIS A 187 -7.99 22.09 3.21
N PRO A 188 -8.44 22.58 2.03
CA PRO A 188 -9.87 22.68 1.71
C PRO A 188 -10.65 21.38 1.91
N THR A 189 -9.96 20.24 1.77
CA THR A 189 -10.56 18.91 1.88
C THR A 189 -10.76 18.41 3.30
N ASP A 190 -10.14 19.04 4.28
CA ASP A 190 -10.33 18.70 5.71
C ASP A 190 -11.75 19.05 6.16
N PHE A 191 -12.34 20.10 5.58
CA PHE A 191 -13.69 20.54 5.91
C PHE A 191 -14.78 19.75 5.16
N LYS A 192 -15.90 19.50 5.84
CA LYS A 192 -17.09 18.83 5.29
C LYS A 192 -17.95 19.79 4.45
N TYR A 193 -17.43 20.26 3.30
CA TYR A 193 -18.18 21.11 2.38
C TYR A 193 -18.10 20.63 0.91
N LYS A 194 -19.18 20.82 0.15
CA LYS A 194 -19.34 20.24 -1.21
C LYS A 194 -18.50 20.94 -2.29
N VAL A 195 -18.19 22.23 -2.11
CA VAL A 195 -17.59 23.08 -3.15
C VAL A 195 -16.12 22.74 -3.46
N LYS A 196 -15.44 21.97 -2.61
CA LYS A 196 -14.03 21.58 -2.81
C LYS A 196 -13.74 20.76 -4.07
N TRP A 197 -14.76 20.17 -4.67
CA TRP A 197 -14.65 19.41 -5.92
C TRP A 197 -14.91 20.24 -7.19
N ALA A 198 -15.33 21.50 -7.04
CA ALA A 198 -15.57 22.41 -8.16
C ALA A 198 -14.45 23.45 -8.35
N ALA A 199 -13.37 23.37 -7.58
CA ALA A 199 -12.22 24.26 -7.65
C ALA A 199 -11.27 23.89 -8.80
N SER A 200 -10.45 24.85 -9.24
CA SER A 200 -9.38 24.63 -10.23
C SER A 200 -8.38 23.56 -9.78
N GLU A 201 -8.13 23.47 -8.47
CA GLU A 201 -7.20 22.52 -7.83
C GLU A 201 -7.89 21.21 -7.42
N SER A 202 -9.06 20.90 -7.98
CA SER A 202 -9.91 19.77 -7.56
C SER A 202 -9.22 18.40 -7.60
N LEU A 203 -8.32 18.17 -8.56
CA LEU A 203 -7.53 16.94 -8.65
C LEU A 203 -6.46 16.84 -7.55
N ASP A 204 -5.74 17.92 -7.25
CA ASP A 204 -4.78 17.93 -6.14
C ASP A 204 -5.51 17.80 -4.80
N ASN A 205 -6.69 18.40 -4.68
CA ASN A 205 -7.59 18.19 -3.56
C ASN A 205 -7.97 16.71 -3.39
N ALA A 206 -8.29 16.04 -4.48
CA ALA A 206 -8.59 14.61 -4.46
C ALA A 206 -7.38 13.79 -4.00
N PHE A 207 -6.18 14.09 -4.51
CA PHE A 207 -4.96 13.42 -4.08
C PHE A 207 -4.73 13.60 -2.58
N TYR A 208 -4.74 14.84 -2.08
CA TYR A 208 -4.55 15.12 -0.65
C TYR A 208 -5.58 14.36 0.20
N HIS A 209 -6.84 14.37 -0.21
CA HIS A 209 -7.92 13.71 0.54
C HIS A 209 -7.75 12.18 0.58
N MET A 210 -7.37 11.56 -0.54
CA MET A 210 -7.03 10.15 -0.59
C MET A 210 -5.79 9.85 0.27
N HIS A 211 -4.71 10.59 0.07
CA HIS A 211 -3.43 10.36 0.74
C HIS A 211 -3.55 10.47 2.27
N THR A 212 -4.20 11.52 2.77
CA THR A 212 -4.44 11.69 4.20
C THR A 212 -5.33 10.60 4.77
N THR A 213 -6.37 10.18 4.03
CA THR A 213 -7.27 9.09 4.44
C THR A 213 -6.53 7.76 4.53
N PHE A 214 -5.75 7.41 3.51
CA PHE A 214 -4.99 6.17 3.47
C PHE A 214 -3.88 6.15 4.53
N LYS A 215 -3.15 7.26 4.73
CA LYS A 215 -2.17 7.38 5.82
C LYS A 215 -2.80 7.24 7.20
N LYS A 216 -3.93 7.90 7.46
CA LYS A 216 -4.66 7.77 8.75
C LYS A 216 -5.11 6.33 9.02
N LYS A 217 -5.45 5.58 7.96
CA LYS A 217 -5.81 4.16 8.04
C LYS A 217 -4.62 3.19 7.97
N ARG A 218 -3.41 3.71 7.75
CA ARG A 218 -2.17 2.94 7.57
C ARG A 218 -2.26 1.89 6.47
N TYR A 219 -2.95 2.22 5.37
CA TYR A 219 -3.04 1.33 4.22
C TYR A 219 -1.71 1.26 3.46
N THR A 220 -1.33 0.04 3.10
CA THR A 220 -0.25 -0.24 2.15
C THR A 220 -0.74 -0.05 0.71
N LEU A 221 0.19 -0.10 -0.26
CA LEU A 221 -0.16 -0.03 -1.67
C LEU A 221 -1.13 -1.16 -2.08
N ASP A 222 -0.86 -2.37 -1.62
CA ASP A 222 -1.70 -3.55 -1.86
C ASP A 222 -3.11 -3.38 -1.27
N ASP A 223 -3.22 -2.84 -0.06
CA ASP A 223 -4.52 -2.54 0.55
C ASP A 223 -5.32 -1.57 -0.33
N ILE A 224 -4.67 -0.49 -0.80
CA ILE A 224 -5.30 0.52 -1.66
C ILE A 224 -5.77 -0.11 -2.99
N LEU A 225 -4.97 -0.98 -3.58
CA LEU A 225 -5.32 -1.70 -4.80
C LEU A 225 -6.54 -2.61 -4.63
N LEU A 226 -6.75 -3.16 -3.42
CA LEU A 226 -7.90 -4.02 -3.12
C LEU A 226 -9.20 -3.27 -2.76
N LEU A 227 -9.13 -1.97 -2.45
CA LEU A 227 -10.31 -1.18 -2.08
C LEU A 227 -11.37 -1.16 -3.20
N ASN A 228 -12.63 -1.44 -2.88
CA ASN A 228 -13.74 -1.35 -3.83
C ASN A 228 -14.61 -0.09 -3.60
N SER A 229 -15.68 0.06 -4.38
CA SER A 229 -16.60 1.21 -4.29
C SER A 229 -17.30 1.31 -2.93
N SER A 230 -17.57 0.18 -2.28
CA SER A 230 -18.14 0.16 -0.92
C SER A 230 -17.13 0.70 0.09
N ASP A 231 -15.86 0.33 -0.04
CA ASP A 231 -14.79 0.81 0.84
C ASP A 231 -14.57 2.30 0.68
N PHE A 232 -14.50 2.81 -0.56
CA PHE A 232 -14.43 4.26 -0.81
C PHE A 232 -15.62 5.02 -0.21
N ARG A 233 -16.83 4.44 -0.23
CA ARG A 233 -18.00 5.03 0.43
C ARG A 233 -17.83 5.06 1.95
N LYS A 234 -17.38 3.96 2.57
CA LYS A 234 -17.09 3.88 4.02
C LYS A 234 -16.00 4.86 4.45
N LEU A 235 -15.03 5.11 3.57
CA LEU A 235 -13.94 6.06 3.79
C LEU A 235 -14.36 7.53 3.55
N GLY A 236 -15.60 7.79 3.13
CA GLY A 236 -16.08 9.15 2.85
C GLY A 236 -15.61 9.72 1.50
N LEU A 237 -14.99 8.91 0.65
CA LEU A 237 -14.43 9.30 -0.65
C LEU A 237 -15.47 9.28 -1.78
N ALA A 238 -16.71 8.84 -1.52
CA ALA A 238 -17.75 8.72 -2.54
C ALA A 238 -18.09 10.06 -3.24
N GLY A 239 -18.10 11.18 -2.50
CA GLY A 239 -18.38 12.50 -3.08
C GLY A 239 -17.30 12.95 -4.06
N MET A 240 -16.04 12.65 -3.74
CA MET A 240 -14.89 12.90 -4.62
C MET A 240 -14.98 12.06 -5.89
N LEU A 241 -15.27 10.76 -5.75
CA LEU A 241 -15.40 9.84 -6.87
C LEU A 241 -16.46 10.30 -7.87
N ALA A 242 -17.64 10.68 -7.36
CA ALA A 242 -18.74 11.13 -8.21
C ALA A 242 -18.42 12.43 -8.94
N ALA A 243 -17.70 13.36 -8.29
CA ALA A 243 -17.41 14.66 -8.86
C ALA A 243 -16.24 14.66 -9.86
N LEU A 244 -15.21 13.83 -9.66
CA LEU A 244 -13.94 13.94 -10.37
C LEU A 244 -13.51 12.71 -11.16
N PHE A 245 -14.09 11.55 -10.88
CA PHE A 245 -13.63 10.27 -11.43
C PHE A 245 -14.76 9.45 -12.07
N ASP A 246 -15.88 10.07 -12.43
CA ASP A 246 -17.06 9.39 -13.01
C ASP A 246 -17.56 8.21 -12.16
N SER A 247 -17.45 8.34 -10.82
CA SER A 247 -17.71 7.25 -9.87
C SER A 247 -16.82 6.00 -10.04
N SER A 248 -15.74 6.08 -10.83
CA SER A 248 -14.77 5.00 -11.03
C SER A 248 -13.69 5.02 -9.97
N VAL A 249 -13.68 3.97 -9.14
CA VAL A 249 -12.62 3.74 -8.15
C VAL A 249 -11.28 3.49 -8.86
N LEU A 250 -11.29 2.82 -10.00
CA LEU A 250 -10.08 2.51 -10.76
C LEU A 250 -9.36 3.80 -11.18
N LYS A 251 -10.08 4.75 -11.78
CA LYS A 251 -9.52 6.05 -12.18
C LYS A 251 -8.91 6.82 -11.01
N ALA A 252 -9.59 6.80 -9.85
CA ALA A 252 -9.08 7.46 -8.64
C ALA A 252 -7.81 6.81 -8.10
N LYS A 253 -7.74 5.46 -8.10
CA LYS A 253 -6.52 4.72 -7.72
C LYS A 253 -5.39 4.99 -8.69
N GLU A 254 -5.63 4.94 -10.00
CA GLU A 254 -4.63 5.23 -11.03
C GLU A 254 -4.04 6.63 -10.83
N TYR A 255 -4.89 7.63 -10.60
CA TYR A 255 -4.45 8.99 -10.32
C TYR A 255 -3.63 9.09 -9.02
N TYR A 256 -4.08 8.43 -7.95
CA TYR A 256 -3.33 8.38 -6.68
C TYR A 256 -1.95 7.77 -6.89
N LEU A 257 -1.89 6.60 -7.54
CA LEU A 257 -0.65 5.89 -7.84
C LEU A 257 0.30 6.76 -8.65
N TYR A 258 -0.20 7.39 -9.72
CA TYR A 258 0.57 8.32 -10.56
C TYR A 258 1.24 9.43 -9.74
N LYS A 259 0.51 10.07 -8.84
CA LYS A 259 1.05 11.13 -7.98
C LYS A 259 2.03 10.62 -6.91
N THR A 260 1.97 9.33 -6.56
CA THR A 260 2.92 8.69 -5.65
C THR A 260 4.13 8.05 -6.33
N ILE A 261 4.22 8.02 -7.67
CA ILE A 261 5.35 7.40 -8.39
C ILE A 261 6.69 8.04 -7.98
N ASP A 262 6.72 9.34 -7.71
CA ASP A 262 7.95 10.04 -7.34
C ASP A 262 8.31 9.98 -5.85
N ASP A 263 7.44 9.42 -5.03
CA ASP A 263 7.68 9.22 -3.60
C ASP A 263 8.82 8.21 -3.38
N PRO A 264 9.91 8.60 -2.68
CA PRO A 264 11.05 7.72 -2.43
C PRO A 264 10.68 6.39 -1.74
N GLU A 265 9.69 6.39 -0.85
CA GLU A 265 9.25 5.18 -0.15
C GLU A 265 8.56 4.21 -1.11
N HIS A 266 7.64 4.72 -1.93
CA HIS A 266 6.94 3.92 -2.95
C HIS A 266 7.89 3.44 -4.06
N LYS A 267 8.89 4.24 -4.47
CA LYS A 267 9.94 3.79 -5.40
C LYS A 267 10.70 2.59 -4.86
N SER A 268 11.07 2.61 -3.58
CA SER A 268 11.77 1.51 -2.93
C SER A 268 10.91 0.23 -2.89
N GLU A 269 9.62 0.38 -2.55
CA GLU A 269 8.65 -0.72 -2.52
C GLU A 269 8.45 -1.32 -3.92
N LEU A 270 8.20 -0.50 -4.95
CA LEU A 270 8.04 -0.94 -6.33
C LEU A 270 9.30 -1.67 -6.85
N ILE A 271 10.49 -1.15 -6.56
CA ILE A 271 11.74 -1.81 -6.94
C ILE A 271 11.87 -3.18 -6.25
N LYS A 272 11.47 -3.28 -4.98
CA LYS A 272 11.48 -4.55 -4.24
C LYS A 272 10.49 -5.54 -4.85
N ASP A 273 9.30 -5.12 -5.23
CA ASP A 273 8.29 -5.98 -5.84
C ASP A 273 8.67 -6.44 -7.23
N ILE A 274 9.23 -5.54 -8.05
CA ILE A 274 9.78 -5.90 -9.37
C ILE A 274 10.89 -6.95 -9.21
N LYS A 275 11.79 -6.77 -8.22
CA LYS A 275 12.82 -7.76 -7.91
C LYS A 275 12.21 -9.11 -7.48
N ASN A 276 11.25 -9.10 -6.56
CA ASN A 276 10.56 -10.30 -6.09
C ASN A 276 9.84 -11.05 -7.23
N LEU A 277 9.15 -10.33 -8.12
CA LEU A 277 8.49 -10.90 -9.29
C LEU A 277 9.49 -11.46 -10.30
N ALA A 278 10.59 -10.75 -10.54
CA ALA A 278 11.66 -11.23 -11.41
C ALA A 278 12.31 -12.49 -10.83
N ASP A 279 12.52 -12.56 -9.51
CA ASP A 279 13.05 -13.72 -8.81
C ASP A 279 12.09 -14.91 -8.89
N LYS A 280 10.79 -14.71 -8.62
CA LYS A 280 9.75 -15.74 -8.80
C LYS A 280 9.73 -16.29 -10.23
N LYS A 281 9.78 -15.41 -11.24
CA LYS A 281 9.80 -15.82 -12.65
C LYS A 281 11.07 -16.60 -13.01
N ARG A 282 12.22 -16.21 -12.45
CA ARG A 282 13.48 -16.97 -12.61
C ARG A 282 13.40 -18.34 -11.93
N ASP A 283 12.87 -18.40 -10.72
CA ASP A 283 12.70 -19.64 -9.95
C ASP A 283 11.74 -20.61 -10.65
N GLN A 284 10.62 -20.12 -11.21
CA GLN A 284 9.72 -20.91 -12.04
C GLN A 284 10.45 -21.52 -13.25
N LYS A 285 11.22 -20.70 -13.98
CA LYS A 285 11.99 -21.17 -15.14
C LYS A 285 13.05 -22.23 -14.76
N ILE A 286 13.65 -22.11 -13.57
CA ILE A 286 14.58 -23.12 -13.04
C ILE A 286 13.84 -24.42 -12.73
N ALA A 287 12.70 -24.35 -12.05
CA ALA A 287 11.88 -25.51 -11.72
C ALA A 287 11.39 -26.26 -12.98
N GLU A 288 10.94 -25.54 -14.01
CA GLU A 288 10.54 -26.12 -15.30
C GLU A 288 11.69 -26.88 -15.98
N ARG A 289 12.89 -26.28 -16.01
CA ARG A 289 14.08 -26.92 -16.58
C ARG A 289 14.50 -28.16 -15.82
N LEU A 290 14.40 -28.15 -14.49
CA LEU A 290 14.67 -29.33 -13.66
C LEU A 290 13.61 -30.43 -13.89
N LYS A 291 12.34 -30.05 -14.03
CA LYS A 291 11.23 -30.98 -14.32
C LYS A 291 11.43 -31.73 -15.65
N GLN A 292 11.99 -31.08 -16.67
CA GLN A 292 12.26 -31.71 -17.98
C GLN A 292 13.24 -32.89 -17.91
N VAL A 293 14.20 -32.85 -16.97
CA VAL A 293 15.22 -33.90 -16.80
C VAL A 293 14.92 -34.83 -15.63
N ALA A 294 13.87 -34.55 -14.86
CA ALA A 294 13.48 -35.35 -13.72
C ALA A 294 12.76 -36.64 -14.14
N LYS A 295 13.00 -37.72 -13.39
CA LYS A 295 12.25 -38.97 -13.44
C LYS A 295 11.54 -39.14 -12.10
N GLY A 296 10.30 -38.64 -12.02
CA GLY A 296 9.58 -38.48 -10.76
C GLY A 296 10.24 -37.39 -9.90
N LYS A 297 10.52 -37.70 -8.63
CA LYS A 297 11.23 -36.77 -7.71
C LYS A 297 12.75 -36.75 -7.88
N TYR A 298 13.31 -37.62 -8.72
CA TYR A 298 14.75 -37.82 -8.82
C TYR A 298 15.32 -37.25 -10.11
N ILE A 299 16.49 -36.62 -10.01
CA ILE A 299 17.28 -36.18 -11.15
C ILE A 299 18.57 -37.00 -11.17
N TYR A 300 18.70 -37.85 -12.18
CA TYR A 300 19.87 -38.71 -12.35
C TYR A 300 20.84 -38.09 -13.34
N ASN A 301 22.14 -38.19 -13.04
CA ASN A 301 23.21 -37.89 -14.00
C ASN A 301 23.10 -36.49 -14.64
N LEU A 302 22.70 -35.45 -13.91
CA LEU A 302 22.56 -34.07 -14.43
C LEU A 302 23.74 -33.58 -15.28
N ARG A 303 24.96 -34.09 -15.02
CA ARG A 303 26.17 -33.84 -15.81
C ARG A 303 26.08 -34.23 -17.29
N THR A 304 25.21 -35.17 -17.67
CA THR A 304 24.98 -35.53 -19.08
C THR A 304 24.26 -34.41 -19.83
N HIS A 305 23.50 -33.57 -19.12
CA HIS A 305 22.88 -32.35 -19.65
C HIS A 305 23.79 -31.14 -19.39
N ILE A 306 24.90 -31.05 -20.11
CA ILE A 306 25.98 -30.07 -19.87
C ILE A 306 25.46 -28.62 -19.74
N THR A 307 24.56 -28.20 -20.63
CA THR A 307 23.99 -26.85 -20.61
C THR A 307 23.18 -26.57 -19.35
N LEU A 308 22.35 -27.53 -18.94
CA LEU A 308 21.55 -27.42 -17.72
C LEU A 308 22.42 -27.51 -16.48
N TYR A 309 23.38 -28.44 -16.45
CA TYR A 309 24.32 -28.58 -15.35
C TYR A 309 25.12 -27.30 -15.10
N ASN A 310 25.67 -26.68 -16.15
CA ASN A 310 26.41 -25.42 -16.04
C ASN A 310 25.50 -24.26 -15.63
N PHE A 311 24.25 -24.23 -16.10
CA PHE A 311 23.25 -23.27 -15.67
C PHE A 311 22.96 -23.40 -14.16
N ILE A 312 22.63 -24.60 -13.69
CA ILE A 312 22.36 -24.90 -12.27
C ILE A 312 23.59 -24.63 -11.41
N LYS A 313 24.80 -25.02 -11.85
CA LYS A 313 26.06 -24.78 -11.14
C LYS A 313 26.30 -23.28 -10.90
N ARG A 314 26.01 -22.42 -11.89
CA ARG A 314 26.14 -20.96 -11.73
C ARG A 314 25.14 -20.41 -10.72
N HIS A 315 23.87 -20.81 -10.80
CA HIS A 315 22.83 -20.34 -9.89
C HIS A 315 23.01 -20.86 -8.45
N ALA A 316 23.47 -22.10 -8.28
CA ALA A 316 23.84 -22.65 -6.98
C ALA A 316 25.00 -21.86 -6.36
N LYS A 317 26.05 -21.56 -7.15
CA LYS A 317 27.18 -20.73 -6.69
C LYS A 317 26.73 -19.33 -6.26
N SER A 318 25.83 -18.68 -7.02
CA SER A 318 25.32 -17.35 -6.64
C SER A 318 24.50 -17.33 -5.35
N LYS A 319 23.88 -18.47 -4.98
CA LYS A 319 23.14 -18.62 -3.71
C LYS A 319 24.01 -19.24 -2.60
N ASN A 320 25.32 -19.45 -2.83
CA ASN A 320 26.24 -20.15 -1.93
C ASN A 320 25.76 -21.55 -1.50
N MET A 321 25.13 -22.28 -2.42
CA MET A 321 24.58 -23.62 -2.19
C MET A 321 25.37 -24.67 -2.98
N SER A 322 25.40 -25.91 -2.49
CA SER A 322 25.82 -27.03 -3.32
C SER A 322 24.79 -27.28 -4.43
N ILE A 323 25.19 -27.95 -5.52
CA ILE A 323 24.25 -28.34 -6.58
C ILE A 323 23.13 -29.22 -6.02
N SER A 324 23.44 -30.07 -5.03
CA SER A 324 22.45 -30.95 -4.41
C SER A 324 21.40 -30.15 -3.64
N ASP A 325 21.85 -29.22 -2.80
CA ASP A 325 20.96 -28.40 -1.95
C ASP A 325 20.13 -27.44 -2.81
N PHE A 326 20.75 -26.90 -3.87
CA PHE A 326 20.04 -26.06 -4.83
C PHE A 326 18.96 -26.84 -5.58
N VAL A 327 19.20 -28.09 -5.98
CA VAL A 327 18.17 -28.90 -6.63
C VAL A 327 17.06 -29.29 -5.63
N ALA A 328 17.44 -29.55 -4.38
CA ALA A 328 16.50 -29.86 -3.29
C ALA A 328 15.56 -28.70 -2.94
N SER A 329 16.01 -27.45 -3.02
CA SER A 329 15.16 -26.29 -2.75
C SER A 329 13.99 -26.13 -3.73
N TYR A 330 14.05 -26.78 -4.91
CA TYR A 330 12.95 -26.86 -5.87
C TYR A 330 12.17 -28.20 -5.80
N GLY A 331 12.39 -29.00 -4.75
CA GLY A 331 11.64 -30.24 -4.50
C GLY A 331 12.17 -31.48 -5.21
N PHE A 332 13.38 -31.45 -5.78
CA PHE A 332 13.99 -32.58 -6.49
C PHE A 332 15.17 -33.17 -5.71
N ILE A 333 15.43 -34.47 -5.89
CA ILE A 333 16.57 -35.16 -5.28
C ILE A 333 17.62 -35.44 -6.36
N TYR A 334 18.78 -34.79 -6.25
CA TYR A 334 19.90 -35.03 -7.16
C TYR A 334 20.70 -36.26 -6.76
N LYS A 335 20.70 -37.29 -7.60
CA LYS A 335 21.43 -38.54 -7.38
C LYS A 335 22.69 -38.59 -8.24
N THR A 336 23.84 -38.79 -7.61
CA THR A 336 25.14 -38.83 -8.30
C THR A 336 25.75 -40.22 -8.20
N ALA A 337 26.21 -40.76 -9.32
CA ALA A 337 26.82 -42.09 -9.40
C ALA A 337 27.98 -42.32 -8.41
N LYS A 338 28.65 -41.26 -7.93
CA LYS A 338 29.82 -41.35 -7.05
C LYS A 338 29.46 -41.31 -5.55
N LYS A 339 28.35 -40.69 -5.13
CA LYS A 339 27.91 -40.65 -3.72
C LYS A 339 26.91 -41.77 -3.39
N ASP A 340 26.10 -42.21 -4.35
CA ASP A 340 25.07 -43.24 -4.14
C ASP A 340 25.55 -44.68 -4.46
N ALA A 341 26.85 -44.86 -4.67
CA ALA A 341 27.48 -46.18 -4.76
C ALA A 341 27.77 -46.71 -3.34
N GLY A 342 26.72 -46.85 -2.52
CA GLY A 342 26.83 -47.71 -1.34
C GLY A 342 27.21 -49.13 -1.75
N GLU A 343 27.72 -49.94 -0.82
CA GLU A 343 27.87 -51.38 -1.03
C GLU A 343 26.49 -51.98 -1.26
N ILE A 344 26.10 -52.09 -2.52
CA ILE A 344 24.90 -52.78 -2.94
C ILE A 344 25.27 -54.25 -3.00
N ASP A 345 24.60 -55.05 -2.19
CA ASP A 345 24.74 -56.49 -2.22
C ASP A 345 24.41 -57.05 -3.61
N LYS A 346 25.36 -57.81 -4.17
CA LYS A 346 25.22 -58.44 -5.48
C LYS A 346 24.06 -59.44 -5.49
N ASP A 347 23.82 -60.13 -4.38
CA ASP A 347 22.80 -61.18 -4.29
C ASP A 347 21.39 -60.57 -4.25
N GLU A 348 21.26 -59.38 -3.68
CA GLU A 348 20.02 -58.62 -3.72
C GLU A 348 19.66 -58.14 -5.13
N VAL A 349 20.65 -57.62 -5.87
CA VAL A 349 20.46 -57.24 -7.28
C VAL A 349 20.06 -58.46 -8.11
N TYR A 350 20.68 -59.61 -7.86
CA TYR A 350 20.34 -60.88 -8.50
C TYR A 350 18.88 -61.28 -8.26
N ARG A 351 18.43 -61.24 -7.00
CA ARG A 351 17.04 -61.57 -6.62
C ARG A 351 16.02 -60.65 -7.29
N LEU A 352 16.27 -59.34 -7.29
CA LEU A 352 15.35 -58.38 -7.92
C LEU A 352 15.34 -58.51 -9.45
N ARG A 353 16.46 -58.89 -10.06
CA ARG A 353 16.49 -59.21 -11.50
C ARG A 353 15.72 -60.49 -11.83
N LYS A 354 15.79 -61.54 -10.99
CA LYS A 354 14.93 -62.74 -11.15
C LYS A 354 13.43 -62.42 -11.08
N GLN A 355 13.05 -61.39 -10.33
CA GLN A 355 11.67 -60.91 -10.26
C GLN A 355 11.24 -60.08 -11.50
N GLY A 356 12.13 -59.89 -12.49
CA GLY A 356 11.84 -59.17 -13.73
C GLY A 356 11.97 -57.65 -13.65
N LEU A 357 12.46 -57.08 -12.54
CA LEU A 357 12.57 -55.62 -12.38
C LEU A 357 13.68 -55.04 -13.27
N THR A 358 13.38 -53.99 -14.02
CA THR A 358 14.36 -53.22 -14.82
C THR A 358 15.42 -52.55 -13.95
N TYR A 359 16.57 -52.18 -14.53
CA TYR A 359 17.62 -51.44 -13.80
C TYR A 359 17.12 -50.15 -13.15
N VAL A 360 16.12 -49.49 -13.74
CA VAL A 360 15.50 -48.28 -13.18
C VAL A 360 14.67 -48.61 -11.94
N GLN A 361 13.88 -49.68 -11.98
CA GLN A 361 13.07 -50.13 -10.85
C GLN A 361 13.94 -50.65 -9.69
N ILE A 362 15.02 -51.38 -10.01
CA ILE A 362 15.99 -51.83 -9.00
C ILE A 362 16.67 -50.63 -8.34
N ALA A 363 17.12 -49.65 -9.13
CA ALA A 363 17.73 -48.44 -8.60
C ALA A 363 16.76 -47.66 -7.69
N GLN A 364 15.47 -47.58 -8.02
CA GLN A 364 14.46 -46.99 -7.15
C GLN A 364 14.30 -47.76 -5.83
N LYS A 365 14.23 -49.10 -5.90
CA LYS A 365 14.01 -49.96 -4.73
C LYS A 365 15.21 -49.99 -3.78
N LEU A 366 16.43 -49.97 -4.34
CA LEU A 366 17.68 -49.98 -3.59
C LEU A 366 18.25 -48.56 -3.35
N CYS A 367 17.47 -47.52 -3.61
CA CYS A 367 17.87 -46.12 -3.45
C CYS A 367 19.20 -45.74 -4.15
N SER A 368 19.51 -46.38 -5.29
CA SER A 368 20.75 -46.19 -6.05
C SER A 368 20.52 -45.57 -7.44
N ASN A 369 21.54 -45.58 -8.30
CA ASN A 369 21.53 -45.08 -9.67
C ASN A 369 21.43 -46.26 -10.66
N PRO A 370 20.57 -46.18 -11.71
CA PRO A 370 20.51 -47.20 -12.76
C PRO A 370 21.88 -47.56 -13.35
N THR A 371 22.77 -46.58 -13.52
CA THR A 371 24.14 -46.82 -14.02
C THR A 371 24.97 -47.69 -13.07
N THR A 372 24.79 -47.56 -11.76
CA THR A 372 25.46 -48.39 -10.75
C THR A 372 24.97 -49.83 -10.85
N ILE A 373 23.64 -50.01 -10.96
CA ILE A 373 23.03 -51.34 -11.16
C ILE A 373 23.53 -51.99 -12.46
N THR A 374 23.58 -51.24 -13.56
CA THR A 374 24.13 -51.75 -14.84
C THR A 374 25.58 -52.20 -14.69
N LYS A 375 26.43 -51.43 -14.01
CA LYS A 375 27.84 -51.80 -13.78
C LYS A 375 27.97 -53.08 -12.95
N LEU A 376 27.17 -53.22 -11.88
CA LEU A 376 27.14 -54.43 -11.06
C LEU A 376 26.68 -55.63 -11.88
N CYS A 377 25.60 -55.49 -12.67
CA CYS A 377 25.11 -56.55 -13.52
C CYS A 377 26.10 -56.97 -14.61
N ASN A 378 26.83 -56.03 -15.21
CA ASN A 378 27.87 -56.38 -16.17
C ASN A 378 29.05 -57.10 -15.49
N LYS A 379 29.43 -56.68 -14.29
CA LYS A 379 30.56 -57.23 -13.54
C LYS A 379 30.31 -58.66 -13.05
N TYR A 380 29.11 -58.94 -12.53
CA TYR A 380 28.81 -60.21 -11.86
C TYR A 380 27.88 -61.12 -12.67
N PHE A 381 27.08 -60.55 -13.59
CA PHE A 381 25.98 -61.27 -14.26
C PHE A 381 26.03 -61.26 -15.80
N GLY A 382 27.15 -60.84 -16.40
CA GLY A 382 27.39 -60.94 -17.86
C GLY A 382 26.65 -59.95 -18.75
N GLY A 383 25.90 -58.99 -18.18
CA GLY A 383 25.13 -57.97 -18.92
C GLY A 383 23.86 -58.50 -19.61
N ASP A 384 22.77 -57.72 -19.56
CA ASP A 384 21.37 -58.17 -19.70
C ASP A 384 21.01 -58.98 -20.96
N PRO A 385 20.24 -60.08 -20.82
CA PRO A 385 18.84 -60.10 -21.22
C PRO A 385 17.95 -60.89 -20.22
N LEU A 386 17.13 -60.16 -19.45
CA LEU A 386 16.02 -60.56 -18.58
C LEU A 386 16.28 -61.61 -17.47
N ILE A 387 17.39 -62.36 -17.51
CA ILE A 387 17.75 -63.38 -16.52
C ILE A 387 19.21 -63.15 -16.09
N PRO A 388 19.49 -62.82 -14.81
CA PRO A 388 20.85 -62.63 -14.34
C PRO A 388 21.60 -63.98 -14.31
N ARG A 389 22.82 -64.02 -14.84
CA ARG A 389 23.63 -65.26 -14.94
C ARG A 389 24.94 -65.10 -14.18
N PRO A 390 25.10 -65.71 -12.99
CA PRO A 390 26.33 -65.59 -12.23
C PRO A 390 27.50 -66.13 -13.06
N LEU A 391 28.51 -65.29 -13.32
CA LEU A 391 29.72 -65.71 -14.04
C LEU A 391 30.53 -66.76 -13.27
N GLU A 392 30.21 -66.95 -11.99
CA GLU A 392 30.70 -68.04 -11.16
C GLU A 392 30.20 -69.40 -11.68
N ASP A 393 28.93 -69.50 -12.09
CA ASP A 393 28.27 -70.76 -12.50
C ASP A 393 28.26 -70.98 -14.02
N TYR A 394 28.40 -69.92 -14.81
CA TYR A 394 28.33 -69.95 -16.27
C TYR A 394 29.68 -69.55 -16.90
N ILE A 395 29.97 -70.10 -18.07
CA ILE A 395 31.18 -69.83 -18.86
C ILE A 395 30.78 -69.58 -20.32
N THR A 396 31.49 -68.69 -21.01
CA THR A 396 31.24 -68.46 -22.43
C THR A 396 31.86 -69.56 -23.29
N VAL A 397 31.27 -69.81 -24.46
CA VAL A 397 31.86 -70.75 -25.44
C VAL A 397 33.28 -70.34 -25.83
N GLN A 398 33.56 -69.05 -25.97
CA GLN A 398 34.90 -68.57 -26.29
C GLN A 398 35.92 -68.88 -25.17
N GLU A 399 35.54 -68.68 -23.91
CA GLU A 399 36.38 -69.05 -22.76
C GLU A 399 36.61 -70.55 -22.70
N LEU A 400 35.60 -71.38 -23.00
CA LEU A 400 35.76 -72.83 -23.09
C LEU A 400 36.72 -73.26 -24.20
N MET A 401 36.58 -72.67 -25.39
CA MET A 401 37.48 -72.94 -26.52
C MET A 401 38.92 -72.61 -26.16
N ASN A 402 39.14 -71.45 -25.54
CA ASN A 402 40.47 -71.01 -25.12
C ASN A 402 41.04 -71.88 -24.00
N LYS A 403 40.22 -72.25 -22.99
CA LYS A 403 40.65 -73.01 -21.81
C LYS A 403 40.93 -74.48 -22.11
N TYR A 404 40.16 -75.08 -23.02
CA TYR A 404 40.22 -76.51 -23.32
C TYR A 404 40.77 -76.83 -24.71
N HIS A 405 41.20 -75.80 -25.46
CA HIS A 405 41.75 -75.93 -26.82
C HIS A 405 40.86 -76.72 -27.79
N VAL A 406 39.55 -76.57 -27.64
CA VAL A 406 38.54 -77.18 -28.52
C VAL A 406 37.93 -76.13 -29.44
N ASP A 407 37.49 -76.55 -30.64
CA ASP A 407 36.79 -75.67 -31.55
C ASP A 407 35.30 -75.50 -31.16
N HIS A 408 34.67 -74.44 -31.67
CA HIS A 408 33.27 -74.12 -31.39
C HIS A 408 32.31 -75.26 -31.77
N LYS A 409 32.55 -75.96 -32.90
CA LYS A 409 31.67 -77.03 -33.40
C LYS A 409 31.70 -78.21 -32.45
N THR A 410 32.86 -78.54 -31.88
CA THR A 410 33.00 -79.56 -30.84
C THR A 410 32.22 -79.20 -29.57
N VAL A 411 32.34 -77.96 -29.07
CA VAL A 411 31.58 -77.51 -27.90
C VAL A 411 30.06 -77.61 -28.17
N MET A 412 29.61 -77.15 -29.33
CA MET A 412 28.19 -77.18 -29.68
C MET A 412 27.64 -78.59 -29.91
N LYS A 413 28.48 -79.50 -30.44
CA LYS A 413 28.12 -80.92 -30.58
C LYS A 413 27.84 -81.53 -29.21
N LEU A 414 28.73 -81.33 -28.23
CA LEU A 414 28.53 -81.82 -26.87
C LEU A 414 27.28 -81.24 -26.20
N VAL A 415 27.02 -79.95 -26.40
CA VAL A 415 25.80 -79.31 -25.89
C VAL A 415 24.55 -79.94 -26.47
N TYR A 416 24.52 -80.20 -27.78
CA TYR A 416 23.37 -80.81 -28.46
C TYR A 416 23.16 -82.27 -28.05
N GLU A 417 24.22 -83.08 -28.04
CA GLU A 417 24.15 -84.52 -27.73
C GLU A 417 23.73 -84.80 -26.28
N ASN A 418 24.05 -83.91 -25.35
CA ASN A 418 23.74 -84.08 -23.93
C ASN A 418 22.58 -83.20 -23.43
N GLY A 419 21.95 -82.42 -24.31
CA GLY A 419 20.83 -81.55 -23.95
C GLY A 419 21.18 -80.47 -22.91
N PHE A 420 22.41 -79.96 -22.92
CA PHE A 420 22.88 -79.00 -21.91
C PHE A 420 22.21 -77.63 -22.01
N GLU A 421 22.14 -76.96 -20.87
CA GLU A 421 21.58 -75.62 -20.75
C GLU A 421 22.37 -74.63 -21.62
N ASN A 422 21.68 -74.06 -22.61
CA ASN A 422 22.32 -73.30 -23.68
C ASN A 422 21.65 -71.94 -23.86
N HIS A 423 22.31 -70.89 -23.36
CA HIS A 423 21.76 -69.55 -23.45
C HIS A 423 22.54 -68.66 -24.41
N THR A 424 21.84 -68.04 -25.33
CA THR A 424 22.41 -67.12 -26.30
C THR A 424 22.07 -65.66 -25.95
N THR A 425 23.02 -64.77 -26.23
CA THR A 425 22.83 -63.32 -26.29
C THR A 425 23.26 -62.83 -27.67
N ILE A 426 23.05 -61.55 -27.96
CA ILE A 426 23.50 -60.92 -29.22
C ILE A 426 25.02 -61.07 -29.42
N ARG A 427 25.81 -61.12 -28.33
CA ARG A 427 27.29 -61.13 -28.41
C ARG A 427 27.95 -62.43 -27.95
N PHE A 428 27.34 -63.15 -27.02
CA PHE A 428 27.96 -64.29 -26.34
C PHE A 428 26.97 -65.45 -26.15
N ARG A 429 27.49 -66.68 -26.15
CA ARG A 429 26.77 -67.89 -25.76
C ARG A 429 27.33 -68.40 -24.44
N TYR A 430 26.46 -68.57 -23.44
CA TYR A 430 26.80 -68.99 -22.08
C TYR A 430 26.30 -70.41 -21.83
N LEU A 431 27.17 -71.23 -21.24
CA LEU A 431 26.91 -72.62 -20.86
C LEU A 431 27.18 -72.79 -19.37
N LYS A 432 26.44 -73.68 -18.73
CA LYS A 432 26.59 -73.95 -17.29
C LYS A 432 27.83 -74.80 -17.03
N LYS A 433 28.76 -74.31 -16.20
CA LYS A 433 30.06 -74.97 -15.95
C LYS A 433 29.90 -76.40 -15.44
N SER A 434 28.92 -76.63 -14.55
CA SER A 434 28.66 -77.94 -13.95
C SER A 434 28.26 -79.02 -14.97
N GLU A 435 27.79 -78.62 -16.15
CA GLU A 435 27.36 -79.54 -17.21
C GLU A 435 28.46 -79.71 -18.27
N ILE A 436 28.96 -78.58 -18.79
CA ILE A 436 29.84 -78.59 -19.96
C ILE A 436 31.30 -78.92 -19.64
N GLU A 437 31.85 -78.49 -18.48
CA GLU A 437 33.25 -78.75 -18.16
C GLU A 437 33.54 -80.24 -17.92
N PRO A 438 32.70 -81.02 -17.21
CA PRO A 438 32.88 -82.47 -17.10
C PRO A 438 32.82 -83.18 -18.46
N ALA A 439 31.86 -82.84 -19.31
CA ALA A 439 31.70 -83.44 -20.63
C ALA A 439 32.90 -83.12 -21.55
N LEU A 440 33.42 -81.89 -21.50
CA LEU A 440 34.63 -81.52 -22.24
C LEU A 440 35.86 -82.28 -21.73
N LYS A 441 36.06 -82.37 -20.42
CA LYS A 441 37.16 -83.17 -19.85
C LYS A 441 37.10 -84.62 -20.30
N GLN A 442 35.90 -85.21 -20.28
CA GLN A 442 35.67 -86.56 -20.77
C GLN A 442 36.02 -86.68 -22.25
N TYR A 443 35.51 -85.77 -23.10
CA TYR A 443 35.82 -85.75 -24.54
C TYR A 443 37.32 -85.64 -24.83
N ILE A 444 38.03 -84.75 -24.13
CA ILE A 444 39.47 -84.55 -24.31
C ILE A 444 40.25 -85.83 -23.92
N SER A 445 39.81 -86.51 -22.87
CA SER A 445 40.45 -87.74 -22.40
C SER A 445 40.20 -88.96 -23.30
N SER A 446 39.04 -89.03 -23.97
CA SER A 446 38.63 -90.21 -24.75
C SER A 446 38.80 -90.06 -26.27
N SER A 447 38.83 -88.83 -26.78
CA SER A 447 38.91 -88.56 -28.22
C SER A 447 40.34 -88.64 -28.74
N LYS A 448 40.68 -89.79 -29.36
CA LYS A 448 41.97 -89.98 -30.07
C LYS A 448 42.21 -88.91 -31.14
N HIS A 449 41.15 -88.44 -31.81
CA HIS A 449 41.24 -87.40 -32.84
C HIS A 449 41.66 -86.05 -32.25
N HIS A 450 41.06 -85.66 -31.12
CA HIS A 450 41.43 -84.41 -30.44
C HIS A 450 42.86 -84.47 -29.90
N GLN A 451 43.25 -85.57 -29.26
CA GLN A 451 44.62 -85.77 -28.77
C GLN A 451 45.66 -85.69 -29.90
N PHE A 452 45.36 -86.28 -31.05
CA PHE A 452 46.21 -86.19 -32.24
C PHE A 452 46.31 -84.75 -32.77
N MET A 453 45.20 -84.01 -32.83
CA MET A 453 45.22 -82.61 -33.26
C MET A 453 46.05 -81.73 -32.31
N VAL A 454 45.84 -81.84 -30.99
CA VAL A 454 46.62 -81.06 -30.01
C VAL A 454 48.10 -81.36 -30.12
N ASN A 455 48.49 -82.65 -30.21
CA ASN A 455 49.90 -83.05 -30.36
C ASN A 455 50.53 -82.56 -31.68
N ARG A 456 49.75 -82.45 -32.76
CA ARG A 456 50.24 -81.97 -34.06
C ARG A 456 50.57 -80.47 -34.08
N TYR A 457 49.89 -79.68 -33.25
CA TYR A 457 50.03 -78.23 -33.19
C TYR A 457 50.72 -77.72 -31.91
N ALA A 458 51.19 -78.63 -31.05
CA ALA A 458 51.91 -78.31 -29.81
C ALA A 458 53.45 -78.21 -29.97
N ASN A 459 53.97 -78.41 -31.20
CA ASN A 459 55.38 -78.19 -31.56
C ASN A 459 55.57 -76.90 -32.33
#